data_AF-A0A957M1L0-F1
#
_entry.id   AF-A0A957M1L0-F1
#
_cell.length_a   1.000
_cell.length_b   1.000
_cell.length_c   1.000
_cell.angle_alpha   90.00
_cell.angle_beta   90.00
_cell.angle_gamma   90.00
#
_symmetry.space_group_name_H-M   'P 1'
#
loop_
_entity.id
_entity.type
_entity.pdbx_description
1 polymer ?
#
loop_
_entity_poly.entity_id
_entity_poly.type
_entity_poly.pdbx_seq_one_letter_code
_entity_poly.pdbx_strand_id
1 'polypeptide(L)' 'MGFWRKKQDEFEETAELINEEPGLLPGEVARKLGVSPSTITRRLPAMEEAGILLSEDERGGLWPFGRRK' A
#
# COMPACT_ATOMS: atom_id res chain seq x y z
N MET A 1 -9.89 10.39 20.16
CA MET A 1 -10.38 9.60 19.01
C MET A 1 -9.70 9.99 17.69
N GLY A 2 -8.37 10.16 17.64
CA GLY A 2 -7.66 10.64 16.44
C GLY A 2 -6.71 9.64 15.77
N PHE A 3 -6.40 8.51 16.42
CA PHE A 3 -5.35 7.60 15.98
C PHE A 3 -5.75 6.73 14.78
N TRP A 4 -7.03 6.34 14.71
CA TRP A 4 -7.55 5.49 13.63
C TRP A 4 -7.66 6.21 12.30
N ARG A 5 -7.91 7.52 12.32
CA ARG A 5 -8.14 8.32 11.11
C ARG A 5 -6.84 8.61 10.35
N LYS A 6 -5.73 8.82 11.07
CA LYS A 6 -4.39 8.93 10.44
C LYS A 6 -3.99 7.64 9.74
N LYS A 7 -4.22 6.47 10.37
CA LYS A 7 -3.86 5.19 9.76
C LYS A 7 -4.62 4.90 8.46
N GLN A 8 -5.89 5.28 8.37
CA GLN A 8 -6.67 5.14 7.14
C GLN A 8 -6.11 6.01 6.01
N ASP A 9 -5.83 7.29 6.31
CA ASP A 9 -5.28 8.25 5.33
C ASP A 9 -3.97 7.72 4.71
N GLU A 10 -3.07 7.19 5.55
CA GLU A 10 -1.82 6.64 5.06
C GLU A 10 -1.98 5.31 4.27
N PHE A 11 -3.06 4.55 4.52
CA PHE A 11 -3.37 3.33 3.75
C PHE A 11 -3.93 3.69 2.38
N GLU A 12 -4.83 4.67 2.33
CA GLU A 12 -5.42 5.20 1.11
C GLU A 12 -4.32 5.79 0.22
N GLU A 13 -3.41 6.61 0.76
CA GLU A 13 -2.28 7.18 0.01
C GLU A 13 -1.37 6.08 -0.60
N THR A 14 -1.11 5.02 0.16
CA THR A 14 -0.32 3.87 -0.35
C THR A 14 -1.06 3.16 -1.48
N ALA A 15 -2.37 2.97 -1.34
CA ALA A 15 -3.20 2.32 -2.34
C ALA A 15 -3.34 3.16 -3.61
N GLU A 16 -3.55 4.47 -3.48
CA GLU A 16 -3.62 5.41 -4.60
C GLU A 16 -2.33 5.37 -5.42
N LEU A 17 -1.17 5.43 -4.76
CA LEU A 17 0.12 5.35 -5.44
C LEU A 17 0.29 4.04 -6.23
N ILE A 18 -0.06 2.89 -5.65
CA ILE A 18 0.02 1.59 -6.34
C ILE A 18 -1.00 1.49 -7.49
N ASN A 19 -2.12 2.22 -7.39
CA ASN A 19 -3.10 2.29 -8.46
C ASN A 19 -2.67 3.19 -9.62
N GLU A 20 -1.95 4.26 -9.36
CA GLU A 20 -1.35 5.12 -10.38
C GLU A 20 -0.14 4.44 -11.04
N GLU A 21 0.67 3.75 -10.26
CA GLU A 21 1.90 3.08 -10.68
C GLU A 21 1.93 1.61 -10.21
N PRO A 22 1.23 0.70 -10.91
CA PRO A 22 1.24 -0.71 -10.57
C PRO A 22 2.59 -1.37 -10.91
N GLY A 23 2.99 -2.35 -10.11
CA GLY A 23 4.25 -3.08 -10.23
C GLY A 23 5.43 -2.46 -9.48
N LEU A 24 5.20 -1.41 -8.68
CA LEU A 24 6.23 -0.82 -7.82
C LEU A 24 6.65 -1.78 -6.70
N LEU A 25 7.95 -1.86 -6.44
CA LEU A 25 8.45 -2.61 -5.29
C LEU A 25 8.10 -1.89 -3.97
N PRO A 26 7.90 -2.59 -2.84
CA PRO A 26 7.65 -1.98 -1.53
C PRO A 26 8.67 -0.90 -1.14
N GLY A 27 9.94 -1.08 -1.54
CA GLY A 27 10.99 -0.09 -1.32
C GLY A 27 10.84 1.17 -2.17
N GLU A 28 10.30 1.06 -3.38
CA GLU A 28 10.02 2.21 -4.25
C GLU A 28 8.79 2.97 -3.79
N VAL A 29 7.74 2.24 -3.39
CA VAL A 29 6.55 2.80 -2.72
C VAL A 29 6.99 3.58 -1.48
N ALA A 30 7.82 2.98 -0.63
CA ALA A 30 8.35 3.63 0.57
C ALA A 30 9.13 4.90 0.24
N ARG A 31 9.98 4.86 -0.79
CA ARG A 31 10.77 6.02 -1.23
C ARG A 31 9.90 7.16 -1.73
N LYS A 32 8.83 6.87 -2.48
CA LYS A 32 7.89 7.88 -2.99
C LYS A 32 7.07 8.51 -1.87
N LEU A 33 6.67 7.71 -0.88
CA LEU A 33 5.93 8.17 0.30
C LEU A 33 6.83 8.76 1.40
N GLY A 34 8.16 8.74 1.22
CA GLY A 34 9.10 9.26 2.22
C GLY A 34 9.15 8.46 3.54
N VAL A 35 8.76 7.18 3.51
CA VAL A 35 8.74 6.30 4.69
C VAL A 35 9.79 5.20 4.58
N SER A 36 10.01 4.46 5.67
CA SER A 36 10.89 3.29 5.65
C SER A 36 10.23 2.11 4.91
N PRO A 37 10.98 1.30 4.14
CA PRO A 37 10.46 0.07 3.54
C PRO A 37 9.79 -0.87 4.55
N SER A 38 10.32 -0.93 5.78
CA SER A 38 9.73 -1.73 6.87
C SER A 38 8.35 -1.21 7.32
N THR A 39 8.05 0.07 7.08
CA THR A 39 6.71 0.63 7.33
C THR A 39 5.72 0.08 6.31
N ILE A 40 6.09 0.04 5.03
CA ILE A 40 5.23 -0.50 3.97
C ILE A 40 4.98 -2.00 4.20
N THR A 41 6.01 -2.80 4.43
CA THR A 41 5.83 -4.25 4.64
C THR A 41 4.97 -4.59 5.86
N ARG A 42 5.05 -3.81 6.94
CA ARG A 42 4.16 -3.96 8.11
C ARG A 42 2.75 -3.44 7.87
N ARG A 43 2.59 -2.52 6.92
CA ARG A 43 1.31 -1.90 6.57
C ARG A 43 0.49 -2.79 5.63
N LEU A 44 1.12 -3.54 4.73
CA LEU A 44 0.45 -4.45 3.79
C LEU A 44 -0.63 -5.34 4.45
N PRO A 45 -0.33 -6.14 5.50
CA PRO A 45 -1.35 -6.97 6.13
C PRO A 45 -2.47 -6.14 6.79
N ALA A 46 -2.14 -4.97 7.34
CA ALA A 46 -3.13 -4.07 7.94
C ALA A 46 -4.04 -3.39 6.89
N MET A 47 -3.54 -3.19 5.67
CA MET A 47 -4.32 -2.71 4.53
C MET A 47 -5.32 -3.78 4.08
N GLU A 48 -4.90 -5.04 4.02
CA GLU A 48 -5.80 -6.16 3.72
C GLU A 48 -6.91 -6.29 4.76
N GLU A 49 -6.58 -6.20 6.06
CA GLU A 49 -7.58 -6.16 7.14
C GLU A 49 -8.55 -4.97 7.03
N ALA A 50 -8.08 -3.85 6.47
CA ALA A 50 -8.91 -2.67 6.20
C ALA A 50 -9.74 -2.78 4.90
N GLY A 51 -9.65 -3.89 4.17
CA GLY A 51 -10.36 -4.13 2.91
C GLY A 51 -9.66 -3.55 1.67
N ILE A 52 -8.43 -3.03 1.82
CA ILE A 52 -7.60 -2.58 0.70
C ILE A 52 -6.72 -3.75 0.28
N LEU A 53 -7.13 -4.41 -0.79
CA LEU A 53 -6.44 -5.60 -1.29
C LEU A 53 -5.38 -5.21 -2.32
N LEU A 54 -4.18 -5.74 -2.13
CA LEU A 54 -3.04 -5.61 -3.03
C LEU A 54 -2.54 -7.01 -3.38
N SER A 55 -1.99 -7.17 -4.57
CA SER A 55 -1.35 -8.40 -5.04
C SER A 55 0.14 -8.15 -5.20
N GLU A 56 0.97 -9.10 -4.78
CA GLU A 56 2.39 -9.08 -5.06
C GLU A 56 2.69 -9.99 -6.26
N ASP A 57 3.54 -9.55 -7.21
CA ASP A 57 4.03 -10.40 -8.31
C ASP A 57 5.28 -11.21 -7.93
N GLU A 58 5.73 -12.10 -8.82
CA GLU A 58 6.89 -12.99 -8.58
C GLU A 58 8.21 -12.26 -8.27
N ARG A 59 8.31 -10.96 -8.61
CA ARG A 59 9.47 -10.10 -8.33
C ARG A 59 9.30 -9.24 -7.09
N GLY A 60 8.17 -9.34 -6.39
CA GLY A 60 7.85 -8.52 -5.23
C GLY A 60 7.22 -7.17 -5.57
N GLY A 61 6.74 -6.96 -6.81
CA GLY A 61 6.06 -5.72 -7.19
C GLY A 61 4.61 -5.74 -6.73
N LEU A 62 4.12 -4.59 -6.26
CA LEU A 62 2.77 -4.42 -5.72
C LEU A 62 1.80 -3.97 -6.81
N TRP A 63 0.65 -4.64 -6.86
CA TRP A 63 -0.42 -4.44 -7.83
C TRP A 63 -1.75 -4.24 -7.10
N PRO A 64 -2.66 -3.41 -7.63
CA PRO A 64 -3.99 -3.29 -7.06
C PRO A 64 -4.79 -4.58 -7.29
N PHE A 65 -5.29 -5.20 -6.23
CA PHE A 65 -6.09 -6.41 -6.35
C PHE A 65 -7.55 -6.05 -6.62
N GLY A 66 -8.05 -6.43 -7.80
CA GLY A 66 -9.49 -6.46 -8.06
C GLY A 66 -10.19 -5.09 -8.18
N ARG A 67 -9.60 -4.10 -8.86
CA ARG A 67 -10.40 -2.97 -9.39
C ARG A 67 -11.33 -3.48 -10.51
N ARG A 68 -12.45 -4.10 -10.13
CA ARG A 68 -13.65 -4.11 -10.96
C ARG A 68 -14.20 -2.69 -10.93
N LYS A 69 -14.07 -1.99 -12.06
CA LYS A 69 -14.79 -0.74 -12.33
C LYS A 69 -16.29 -1.00 -12.32
#